data_AF-A0A6A4X6T4-F1
#
_entry.id   AF-A0A6A4X6T4-F1
#
_cell.length_a   1.000
_cell.length_b   1.000
_cell.length_c   1.000
_cell.angle_alpha   90.00
_cell.angle_beta   90.00
_cell.angle_gamma   90.00
#
_symmetry.space_group_name_H-M   'P 1'
#
loop_
_entity.id
_entity.type
_entity.pdbx_description
1 polymer ?
#
loop_
_entity_poly.entity_id
_entity_poly.type
_entity_poly.pdbx_seq_one_letter_code
_entity_poly.pdbx_strand_id
1 'polypeptide(L)'
;MQKPTSVTVILICELSTGDPIHLDHLMDQIWDAMVLCVGVDDLANMANVEKVKRQLKGCYRLVDRLLDGLEEGHDTFCDLTGLPDVMLLPPSTKLQMALELVTESADSTYGCLLVHGRLAAATRNWHQLAARDLCLLAMYVRAARGSAAARDVSVFLPVKSPHVSEVCVLCGPTPSLEELERETVRHWGPVLETVRLQELAHPRDLPASVVLDPALLRK
;
A
#
# COMPACT_ATOMS: atom_id res chain seq x y z
N MET A 1 31.43 -16.62 -20.26
CA MET A 1 29.95 -16.72 -20.47
C MET A 1 29.29 -16.60 -19.11
N GLN A 2 28.64 -15.46 -18.84
CA GLN A 2 27.87 -15.27 -17.60
C GLN A 2 26.56 -16.06 -17.75
N LYS A 3 26.24 -16.94 -16.78
CA LYS A 3 24.95 -17.65 -16.79
C LYS A 3 23.83 -16.60 -16.75
N PRO A 4 22.79 -16.70 -17.60
CA PRO A 4 21.61 -15.87 -17.44
C PRO A 4 21.08 -16.13 -16.04
N THR A 5 21.00 -15.07 -15.25
CA THR A 5 20.52 -15.16 -13.88
C THR A 5 19.03 -14.92 -13.97
N SER A 6 18.22 -15.90 -13.60
CA SER A 6 16.75 -15.80 -13.61
C SER A 6 16.21 -15.98 -12.20
N VAL A 7 15.18 -15.22 -11.85
CA VAL A 7 14.44 -15.43 -10.60
C VAL A 7 13.33 -16.45 -10.86
N THR A 8 13.25 -17.47 -10.02
CA THR A 8 12.16 -18.45 -10.06
C THR A 8 11.44 -18.42 -8.72
N VAL A 9 10.14 -18.13 -8.76
CA VAL A 9 9.25 -18.20 -7.61
C VAL A 9 8.57 -19.57 -7.65
N ILE A 10 8.57 -20.28 -6.51
CA ILE A 10 7.97 -21.60 -6.38
C ILE A 10 7.02 -21.55 -5.19
N LEU A 11 5.73 -21.75 -5.47
CA LEU A 11 4.71 -21.94 -4.44
C LEU A 11 4.56 -23.44 -4.17
N ILE A 12 4.61 -23.81 -2.89
CA ILE A 12 4.39 -25.19 -2.43
C ILE A 12 3.16 -25.15 -1.54
N CYS A 13 2.09 -25.82 -1.97
CA CYS A 13 0.83 -25.89 -1.25
C CYS A 13 0.30 -27.33 -1.20
N GLU A 14 -0.62 -27.62 -0.28
CA GLU A 14 -1.30 -28.90 -0.27
C GLU A 14 -2.27 -28.99 -1.47
N LEU A 15 -2.56 -30.20 -1.93
CA LEU A 15 -3.48 -30.44 -3.06
C LEU A 15 -4.91 -29.91 -2.82
N SER A 16 -5.27 -29.65 -1.55
CA SER A 16 -6.54 -29.08 -1.13
C SER A 16 -6.55 -27.55 -0.98
N THR A 17 -5.41 -26.89 -1.16
CA THR A 17 -5.26 -25.45 -0.91
C THR A 17 -5.62 -24.63 -2.16
N GLY A 18 -6.77 -23.94 -2.11
CA GLY A 18 -7.18 -22.95 -3.11
C GLY A 18 -7.53 -23.53 -4.49
N ASP A 19 -8.23 -22.73 -5.30
CA ASP A 19 -8.45 -23.03 -6.72
C ASP A 19 -7.25 -22.51 -7.53
N PRO A 20 -6.74 -23.24 -8.56
CA PRO A 20 -5.62 -22.80 -9.42
C PRO A 20 -5.62 -21.32 -9.82
N ILE A 21 -6.79 -20.74 -10.12
CA ILE A 21 -6.92 -19.33 -10.47
C ILE A 21 -6.48 -18.41 -9.33
N HIS A 22 -6.81 -18.76 -8.09
CA HIS A 22 -6.41 -18.00 -6.91
C HIS A 22 -4.90 -18.12 -6.66
N LEU A 23 -4.31 -19.29 -6.93
CA LEU A 23 -2.88 -19.51 -6.80
C LEU A 23 -2.08 -18.74 -7.87
N ASP A 24 -2.58 -18.72 -9.10
CA ASP A 24 -1.98 -17.91 -10.18
C ASP A 24 -2.07 -16.41 -9.85
N HIS A 25 -3.20 -15.94 -9.34
CA HIS A 25 -3.35 -14.55 -8.91
C HIS A 25 -2.39 -14.19 -7.77
N LEU A 26 -2.24 -15.07 -6.78
CA LEU A 26 -1.29 -14.89 -5.69
C LEU A 26 0.16 -14.83 -6.20
N MET A 27 0.52 -15.67 -7.17
CA MET A 27 1.85 -15.64 -7.78
C MET A 27 2.12 -14.31 -8.48
N ASP A 28 1.13 -13.79 -9.20
CA ASP A 28 1.17 -12.46 -9.80
C ASP A 28 1.36 -11.36 -8.74
N GLN A 29 0.62 -11.42 -7.63
CA GLN A 29 0.74 -10.46 -6.53
C GLN A 29 2.11 -10.52 -5.85
N ILE A 30 2.67 -11.72 -5.66
CA ILE A 30 4.02 -11.92 -5.12
C ILE A 30 5.07 -11.35 -6.07
N TRP A 31 4.93 -11.59 -7.38
CA TRP A 31 5.81 -11.01 -8.38
C TRP A 31 5.75 -9.47 -8.35
N ASP A 32 4.56 -8.90 -8.32
CA ASP A 32 4.39 -7.46 -8.25
C ASP A 32 4.96 -6.86 -6.95
N ALA A 33 4.83 -7.56 -5.82
CA ALA A 33 5.46 -7.17 -4.55
C ALA A 33 6.99 -7.16 -4.66
N MET A 34 7.57 -8.14 -5.36
CA MET A 34 9.01 -8.16 -5.64
C MET A 34 9.43 -6.99 -6.54
N VAL A 35 8.65 -6.72 -7.59
CA VAL A 35 8.85 -5.55 -8.45
C VAL A 35 8.76 -4.27 -7.62
N LEU A 36 7.79 -4.16 -6.70
CA LEU A 36 7.61 -3.01 -5.81
C LEU A 36 8.85 -2.70 -4.96
N CYS A 37 9.52 -3.72 -4.44
CA CYS A 37 10.67 -3.52 -3.56
C CYS A 37 12.02 -3.43 -4.30
N VAL A 38 12.15 -4.06 -5.46
CA VAL A 38 13.45 -4.23 -6.14
C VAL A 38 13.51 -3.48 -7.47
N GLY A 39 12.40 -3.38 -8.18
CA GLY A 39 12.32 -2.89 -9.56
C GLY A 39 12.46 -4.02 -10.58
N VAL A 40 11.68 -3.93 -11.66
CA VAL A 40 11.65 -4.95 -12.72
C VAL A 40 13.00 -5.08 -13.44
N ASP A 41 13.71 -3.98 -13.64
CA ASP A 41 15.02 -3.97 -14.33
C ASP A 41 16.09 -4.69 -13.50
N ASP A 42 16.13 -4.46 -12.18
CA ASP A 42 17.07 -5.11 -11.28
C ASP A 42 16.75 -6.62 -11.12
N LEU A 43 15.47 -7.01 -11.21
CA LEU A 43 15.03 -8.41 -11.22
C LEU A 43 15.33 -9.12 -12.55
N ALA A 44 15.18 -8.42 -13.67
CA ALA A 44 15.44 -8.95 -15.01
C ALA A 44 16.94 -9.00 -15.32
N ASN A 45 17.70 -8.02 -14.85
CA ASN A 45 19.12 -7.86 -15.09
C ASN A 45 19.88 -7.81 -13.76
N MET A 46 19.96 -8.97 -13.10
CA MET A 46 20.61 -9.15 -11.79
C MET A 46 22.14 -9.01 -11.84
N ALA A 47 22.65 -7.85 -12.25
CA ALA A 47 24.07 -7.55 -12.30
C ALA A 47 24.74 -7.65 -10.91
N ASN A 48 23.98 -7.41 -9.83
CA ASN A 48 24.42 -7.58 -8.46
C ASN A 48 23.40 -8.38 -7.63
N VAL A 49 23.57 -9.70 -7.63
CA VAL A 49 22.69 -10.64 -6.90
C VAL A 49 22.63 -10.35 -5.40
N GLU A 50 23.72 -9.90 -4.78
CA GLU A 50 23.74 -9.60 -3.35
C GLU A 50 22.96 -8.33 -3.00
N LYS A 51 22.94 -7.33 -3.91
CA LYS A 51 22.06 -6.16 -3.78
C LYS A 51 20.58 -6.59 -3.85
N VAL A 52 20.22 -7.37 -4.87
CA VAL A 52 18.85 -7.87 -5.09
C VAL A 52 18.37 -8.69 -3.89
N LYS A 53 19.17 -9.62 -3.38
CA LYS A 53 18.84 -10.40 -2.17
C LYS A 53 18.58 -9.51 -0.95
N ARG A 54 19.34 -8.43 -0.77
CA ARG A 54 19.11 -7.50 0.35
C ARG A 54 17.81 -6.73 0.18
N GLN A 55 17.50 -6.27 -1.03
CA GLN A 55 16.26 -5.55 -1.33
C GLN A 55 15.03 -6.46 -1.18
N LEU A 56 15.14 -7.74 -1.61
CA LEU A 56 14.08 -8.74 -1.45
C LEU A 56 13.67 -8.99 0.01
N LYS A 57 14.59 -8.83 0.97
CA LYS A 57 14.23 -8.93 2.41
C LYS A 57 13.18 -7.90 2.82
N GLY A 58 13.12 -6.75 2.15
CA GLY A 58 12.08 -5.74 2.36
C GLY A 58 10.68 -6.22 1.92
N CYS A 59 10.63 -7.17 0.99
CA CYS A 59 9.40 -7.75 0.44
C CYS A 59 8.84 -8.88 1.32
N TYR A 60 9.65 -9.51 2.19
CA TYR A 60 9.22 -10.69 2.95
C TYR A 60 7.96 -10.45 3.77
N ARG A 61 7.84 -9.31 4.46
CA ARG A 61 6.63 -8.98 5.24
C ARG A 61 5.38 -8.81 4.38
N LEU A 62 5.54 -8.33 3.14
CA LEU A 62 4.43 -8.18 2.21
C LEU A 62 4.02 -9.54 1.65
N VAL A 63 4.99 -10.38 1.30
CA VAL A 63 4.75 -11.77 0.86
C VAL A 63 4.11 -12.60 1.96
N ASP A 64 4.63 -12.54 3.19
CA ASP A 64 4.05 -13.24 4.34
C ASP A 64 2.58 -12.88 4.51
N ARG A 65 2.21 -11.61 4.32
CA ARG A 65 0.80 -11.20 4.37
C ARG A 65 -0.06 -11.65 3.21
N LEU A 66 0.49 -11.66 2.00
CA LEU A 66 -0.20 -12.22 0.84
C LEU A 66 -0.48 -13.72 1.07
N LEU A 67 0.44 -14.42 1.74
CA LEU A 67 0.28 -15.82 2.15
C LEU A 67 -0.72 -15.97 3.31
N ASP A 68 -0.68 -15.11 4.33
CA ASP A 68 -1.65 -15.11 5.45
C ASP A 68 -3.10 -14.95 4.95
N GLY A 69 -3.29 -14.19 3.87
CA GLY A 69 -4.59 -14.04 3.21
C GLY A 69 -5.18 -15.35 2.67
N LEU A 70 -4.40 -16.43 2.59
CA LEU A 70 -4.90 -17.77 2.25
C LEU A 70 -5.50 -18.52 3.45
N GLU A 71 -5.13 -18.16 4.69
CA GLU A 71 -5.41 -18.97 5.89
C GLU A 71 -6.55 -18.41 6.74
N GLU A 72 -6.72 -17.09 6.86
CA GLU A 72 -7.76 -16.46 7.69
C GLU A 72 -8.45 -15.28 7.01
N GLY A 73 -9.75 -15.11 7.30
CA GLY A 73 -10.66 -14.20 6.59
C GLY A 73 -10.06 -12.81 6.28
N HIS A 74 -10.14 -12.43 5.01
CA HIS A 74 -9.60 -11.19 4.49
C HIS A 74 -10.09 -9.96 5.28
N ASP A 75 -9.16 -9.20 5.86
CA ASP A 75 -9.43 -7.87 6.43
C ASP A 75 -9.65 -6.79 5.35
N THR A 76 -9.28 -7.09 4.10
CA THR A 76 -9.27 -6.18 2.95
C THR A 76 -9.84 -6.86 1.71
N PHE A 77 -10.75 -6.19 0.99
CA PHE A 77 -11.33 -6.73 -0.24
C PHE A 77 -10.47 -6.46 -1.46
N CYS A 78 -9.40 -5.69 -1.31
CA CYS A 78 -8.46 -5.38 -2.39
C CYS A 78 -7.87 -6.63 -3.05
N ASP A 79 -7.57 -7.68 -2.28
CA ASP A 79 -7.06 -8.94 -2.84
C ASP A 79 -8.09 -9.67 -3.73
N LEU A 80 -9.37 -9.51 -3.42
CA LEU A 80 -10.47 -10.16 -4.16
C LEU A 80 -10.95 -9.33 -5.35
N THR A 81 -10.94 -8.00 -5.21
CA THR A 81 -11.54 -7.08 -6.18
C THR A 81 -10.52 -6.45 -7.11
N GLY A 82 -9.23 -6.51 -6.76
CA GLY A 82 -8.17 -5.78 -7.44
C GLY A 82 -8.32 -4.25 -7.34
N LEU A 83 -9.13 -3.77 -6.40
CA LEU A 83 -9.41 -2.35 -6.16
C LEU A 83 -9.01 -1.97 -4.73
N PRO A 84 -8.41 -0.79 -4.51
CA PRO A 84 -8.05 -0.36 -3.17
C PRO A 84 -9.31 -0.21 -2.31
N ASP A 85 -9.26 -0.69 -1.06
CA ASP A 85 -10.33 -0.46 -0.10
C ASP A 85 -10.41 1.02 0.25
N VAL A 86 -11.61 1.59 0.20
CA VAL A 86 -11.87 3.02 0.48
C VAL A 86 -12.77 3.14 1.70
N MET A 87 -12.52 4.12 2.55
CA MET A 87 -13.44 4.45 3.64
C MET A 87 -14.67 5.16 3.10
N LEU A 88 -15.88 4.72 3.46
CA LEU A 88 -17.14 5.32 2.98
C LEU A 88 -17.59 6.51 3.85
N LEU A 89 -16.68 7.11 4.61
CA LEU A 89 -16.95 8.27 5.45
C LEU A 89 -17.10 9.54 4.59
N PRO A 90 -17.86 10.56 5.04
CA PRO A 90 -17.98 11.80 4.29
C PRO A 90 -16.60 12.42 4.07
N PRO A 91 -16.27 12.87 2.84
CA PRO A 91 -14.97 13.46 2.55
C PRO A 91 -14.78 14.70 3.42
N SER A 92 -13.80 14.64 4.32
CA SER A 92 -13.44 15.81 5.12
C SER A 92 -12.61 16.74 4.25
N THR A 93 -13.19 17.86 3.84
CA THR A 93 -12.46 18.91 3.12
C THR A 93 -11.20 19.36 3.87
N LYS A 94 -11.22 19.33 5.21
CA LYS A 94 -10.05 19.61 6.04
C LYS A 94 -8.93 18.59 5.87
N LEU A 95 -9.25 17.29 5.81
CA LEU A 95 -8.25 16.24 5.57
C LEU A 95 -7.67 16.34 4.16
N GLN A 96 -8.52 16.62 3.16
CA GLN A 96 -8.08 16.80 1.78
C GLN A 96 -7.15 18.01 1.64
N MET A 97 -7.47 19.15 2.26
CA MET A 97 -6.61 20.33 2.25
C MET A 97 -5.27 20.09 2.97
N ALA A 98 -5.29 19.42 4.13
CA ALA A 98 -4.05 19.06 4.83
C ALA A 98 -3.19 18.13 3.98
N LEU A 99 -3.79 17.15 3.31
CA LEU A 99 -3.10 16.26 2.39
C LEU A 99 -2.46 17.03 1.23
N GLU A 100 -3.17 17.96 0.60
CA GLU A 100 -2.66 18.77 -0.51
C GLU A 100 -1.45 19.61 -0.07
N LEU A 101 -1.52 20.25 1.10
CA LEU A 101 -0.41 21.06 1.65
C LEU A 101 0.84 20.22 1.96
N VAL A 102 0.65 19.00 2.49
CA VAL A 102 1.78 18.09 2.74
C VAL A 102 2.36 17.57 1.43
N THR A 103 1.50 17.27 0.46
CA THR A 103 1.92 16.81 -0.87
C THR A 103 2.72 17.89 -1.61
N GLU A 104 2.29 19.14 -1.52
CA GLU A 104 2.99 20.31 -2.05
C GLU A 104 4.31 20.56 -1.33
N SER A 105 4.32 20.48 0.01
CA SER A 105 5.54 20.64 0.81
C SER A 105 6.61 19.58 0.49
N ALA A 106 6.19 18.42 0.02
CA ALA A 106 7.06 17.34 -0.41
C ALA A 106 7.50 17.46 -1.88
N ASP A 107 7.12 18.51 -2.60
CA ASP A 107 7.34 18.65 -4.04
C ASP A 107 6.84 17.43 -4.84
N SER A 108 5.65 16.94 -4.46
CA SER A 108 5.00 15.80 -5.12
C SER A 108 3.62 16.19 -5.65
N THR A 109 3.12 15.36 -6.57
CA THR A 109 1.74 15.44 -7.06
C THR A 109 0.89 14.24 -6.66
N TYR A 110 1.50 13.26 -6.01
CA TYR A 110 0.86 12.03 -5.57
C TYR A 110 0.90 12.03 -4.05
N GLY A 111 -0.26 12.11 -3.42
CA GLY A 111 -0.49 12.11 -1.98
C GLY A 111 -1.67 11.20 -1.62
N CYS A 112 -1.57 10.44 -0.54
CA CYS A 112 -2.69 9.64 0.00
C CYS A 112 -2.66 9.56 1.54
N LEU A 113 -3.85 9.44 2.15
CA LEU A 113 -4.03 9.13 3.55
C LEU A 113 -4.65 7.73 3.67
N LEU A 114 -3.96 6.82 4.35
CA LEU A 114 -4.46 5.48 4.66
C LEU A 114 -4.82 5.37 6.14
N VAL A 115 -6.02 4.90 6.43
CA VAL A 115 -6.51 4.57 7.77
C VAL A 115 -6.84 3.09 7.78
N HIS A 116 -6.19 2.32 8.65
CA HIS A 116 -6.30 0.85 8.64
C HIS A 116 -5.92 0.12 7.34
N GLY A 117 -5.15 0.78 6.46
CA GLY A 117 -4.81 0.27 5.12
C GLY A 117 -5.88 0.59 4.07
N ARG A 118 -6.89 1.39 4.42
CA ARG A 118 -7.97 1.84 3.54
C ARG A 118 -7.80 3.31 3.20
N LEU A 119 -8.14 3.69 1.98
CA LEU A 119 -7.99 5.05 1.47
C LEU A 119 -9.03 5.97 2.12
N ALA A 120 -8.56 6.95 2.89
CA ALA A 120 -9.39 7.95 3.56
C ALA A 120 -9.42 9.29 2.81
N ALA A 121 -8.30 9.66 2.18
CA ALA A 121 -8.19 10.82 1.29
C ALA A 121 -7.06 10.59 0.28
N ALA A 122 -7.16 11.19 -0.90
CA ALA A 122 -6.09 11.12 -1.88
C ALA A 122 -6.09 12.32 -2.82
N THR A 123 -4.93 12.62 -3.38
CA THR A 123 -4.79 13.60 -4.47
C THR A 123 -5.41 13.09 -5.77
N ARG A 124 -5.71 14.00 -6.70
CA ARG A 124 -6.34 13.63 -7.97
C ARG A 124 -5.47 12.70 -8.83
N ASN A 125 -4.15 12.89 -8.81
CA ASN A 125 -3.22 12.05 -9.57
C ASN A 125 -3.06 10.66 -8.93
N TRP A 126 -3.20 10.55 -7.61
CA TRP A 126 -3.24 9.25 -6.92
C TRP A 126 -4.36 8.35 -7.46
N HIS A 127 -5.56 8.90 -7.64
CA HIS A 127 -6.69 8.15 -8.21
C HIS A 127 -6.48 7.70 -9.67
N GLN A 128 -5.48 8.26 -10.37
CA GLN A 128 -5.16 7.87 -11.75
C GLN A 128 -4.09 6.76 -11.82
N LEU A 129 -3.54 6.33 -10.69
CA LEU A 129 -2.66 5.16 -10.63
C LEU A 129 -3.46 3.89 -10.97
N ALA A 130 -2.76 2.87 -11.46
CA ALA A 130 -3.42 1.61 -11.76
C ALA A 130 -3.94 0.98 -10.48
N ALA A 131 -5.11 0.34 -10.53
CA ALA A 131 -5.72 -0.25 -9.34
C ALA A 131 -4.80 -1.30 -8.67
N ARG A 132 -4.05 -2.06 -9.48
CA ARG A 132 -3.00 -2.99 -9.03
C ARG A 132 -1.91 -2.28 -8.20
N ASP A 133 -1.39 -1.15 -8.68
CA ASP A 133 -0.40 -0.35 -7.94
C ASP A 133 -0.97 0.18 -6.61
N LEU A 134 -2.20 0.69 -6.65
CA LEU A 134 -2.89 1.21 -5.46
C LEU A 134 -3.09 0.14 -4.40
N CYS A 135 -3.50 -1.05 -4.82
CA CYS A 135 -3.67 -2.22 -3.97
C CYS A 135 -2.35 -2.63 -3.31
N LEU A 136 -1.27 -2.73 -4.07
CA LEU A 136 0.05 -3.09 -3.57
C LEU A 136 0.62 -2.06 -2.60
N LEU A 137 0.46 -0.76 -2.88
CA LEU A 137 0.88 0.29 -1.96
C LEU A 137 0.11 0.24 -0.64
N ALA A 138 -1.21 0.05 -0.70
CA ALA A 138 -2.04 -0.09 0.50
C ALA A 138 -1.61 -1.30 1.34
N MET A 139 -1.39 -2.45 0.69
CA MET A 139 -0.88 -3.65 1.35
C MET A 139 0.52 -3.46 1.94
N TYR A 140 1.43 -2.81 1.21
CA TYR A 140 2.80 -2.55 1.66
C TYR A 140 2.84 -1.70 2.93
N VAL A 141 2.14 -0.55 2.93
CA VAL A 141 2.03 0.33 4.11
C VAL A 141 1.40 -0.43 5.28
N ARG A 142 0.42 -1.30 5.01
CA ARG A 142 -0.18 -2.16 6.04
C ARG A 142 0.85 -3.16 6.57
N ALA A 143 1.63 -3.82 5.71
CA ALA A 143 2.66 -4.81 6.04
C ALA A 143 3.80 -4.20 6.86
N ALA A 144 4.10 -2.91 6.64
CA ALA A 144 5.10 -2.15 7.37
C ALA A 144 4.71 -1.85 8.84
N ARG A 145 3.46 -2.12 9.25
CA ARG A 145 2.95 -1.90 10.62
C ARG A 145 3.89 -2.49 11.69
N GLY A 146 4.19 -1.68 12.70
CA GLY A 146 5.08 -2.02 13.81
C GLY A 146 6.15 -0.97 14.15
N SER A 147 6.29 0.08 13.35
CA SER A 147 7.06 1.28 13.71
C SER A 147 6.18 2.50 13.48
N ALA A 148 6.00 3.33 14.51
CA ALA A 148 5.28 4.60 14.42
C ALA A 148 6.14 5.74 13.83
N ALA A 149 7.36 5.43 13.36
CA ALA A 149 8.27 6.39 12.76
C ALA A 149 8.02 6.51 11.25
N ALA A 150 8.18 7.72 10.71
CA ALA A 150 8.20 7.92 9.27
C ALA A 150 9.36 7.11 8.66
N ARG A 151 9.19 6.67 7.42
CA ARG A 151 10.19 5.87 6.72
C ARG A 151 10.46 6.45 5.35
N ASP A 152 11.73 6.47 4.99
CA ASP A 152 12.19 6.74 3.64
C ASP A 152 12.51 5.41 2.96
N VAL A 153 11.57 4.91 2.15
CA VAL A 153 11.72 3.63 1.43
C VAL A 153 11.40 3.79 -0.04
N SER A 154 12.39 3.56 -0.90
CA SER A 154 12.17 3.53 -2.35
C SER A 154 11.24 2.38 -2.74
N VAL A 155 10.15 2.70 -3.45
CA VAL A 155 9.24 1.72 -4.04
C VAL A 155 9.12 1.93 -5.56
N PHE A 156 8.80 0.86 -6.28
CA PHE A 156 8.73 0.80 -7.74
C PHE A 156 7.35 0.35 -8.20
N LEU A 157 6.51 1.23 -8.74
CA LEU A 157 5.15 0.80 -9.11
C LEU A 157 5.19 -0.18 -10.30
N PRO A 158 4.58 -1.38 -10.19
CA PRO A 158 4.64 -2.39 -11.23
C PRO A 158 4.04 -1.97 -12.57
N VAL A 159 3.00 -1.12 -12.57
CA VAL A 159 2.32 -0.70 -13.81
C VAL A 159 2.80 0.65 -14.32
N LYS A 160 3.08 1.64 -13.45
CA LYS A 160 3.59 2.96 -13.84
C LYS A 160 5.00 3.19 -13.26
N SER A 161 6.03 2.90 -14.07
CA SER A 161 7.47 3.20 -13.91
C SER A 161 7.88 4.25 -12.82
N PRO A 162 9.01 4.04 -12.13
CA PRO A 162 9.14 4.13 -10.68
C PRO A 162 9.78 5.43 -10.20
N HIS A 163 9.08 6.25 -9.41
CA HIS A 163 9.71 7.18 -8.49
C HIS A 163 8.80 7.45 -7.25
N VAL A 164 9.20 6.85 -6.10
CA VAL A 164 9.22 7.34 -4.69
C VAL A 164 8.10 7.01 -3.65
N SER A 165 8.25 7.46 -2.37
CA SER A 165 8.02 6.77 -1.05
C SER A 165 6.85 7.25 -0.12
N GLU A 166 6.82 6.89 1.18
CA GLU A 166 5.65 6.59 2.07
C GLU A 166 4.98 7.72 2.92
N VAL A 167 3.79 7.45 3.48
CA VAL A 167 2.62 8.37 3.67
C VAL A 167 2.11 8.89 2.33
N CYS A 168 2.14 7.98 1.37
CA CYS A 168 1.78 8.14 -0.04
C CYS A 168 2.15 9.47 -0.68
N VAL A 169 3.14 10.19 -0.18
CA VAL A 169 3.64 11.34 -0.90
C VAL A 169 4.80 10.85 -1.75
N LEU A 170 4.54 10.53 -3.02
CA LEU A 170 5.57 10.03 -3.92
C LEU A 170 6.46 11.20 -4.33
N CYS A 171 7.42 11.60 -3.49
CA CYS A 171 8.28 12.77 -3.66
C CYS A 171 9.70 12.40 -4.07
N GLY A 172 10.40 13.21 -4.86
CA GLY A 172 11.81 12.98 -5.22
C GLY A 172 12.78 12.81 -4.02
N PRO A 173 14.11 12.72 -4.26
CA PRO A 173 15.12 12.68 -3.18
C PRO A 173 15.18 13.96 -2.31
N THR A 174 14.33 14.95 -2.61
CA THR A 174 14.17 16.21 -1.89
C THR A 174 12.67 16.51 -1.77
N PRO A 175 12.17 17.02 -0.64
CA PRO A 175 12.90 17.40 0.59
C PRO A 175 13.34 16.20 1.45
N SER A 176 14.18 16.42 2.46
CA SER A 176 14.63 15.35 3.35
C SER A 176 13.50 14.84 4.25
N LEU A 177 13.62 13.61 4.77
CA LEU A 177 12.62 13.01 5.65
C LEU A 177 12.35 13.88 6.90
N GLU A 178 13.39 14.45 7.51
CA GLU A 178 13.26 15.29 8.72
C GLU A 178 12.46 16.58 8.43
N GLU A 179 12.67 17.19 7.26
CA GLU A 179 11.90 18.36 6.83
C GLU A 179 10.44 17.98 6.56
N LEU A 180 10.22 16.84 5.91
CA LEU A 180 8.89 16.34 5.61
C LEU A 180 8.12 15.95 6.88
N GLU A 181 8.77 15.34 7.87
CA GLU A 181 8.17 15.04 9.18
C GLU A 181 7.72 16.32 9.87
N ARG A 182 8.53 17.38 9.84
CA ARG A 182 8.19 18.68 10.44
C ARG A 182 6.98 19.32 9.76
N GLU A 183 6.95 19.37 8.43
CA GLU A 183 5.79 19.92 7.71
C GLU A 183 4.54 19.03 7.85
N THR A 184 4.71 17.71 7.91
CA THR A 184 3.64 16.75 8.20
C THR A 184 3.00 17.05 9.56
N VAL A 185 3.79 17.19 10.63
CA VAL A 185 3.28 17.54 11.96
C VAL A 185 2.56 18.90 11.94
N ARG A 186 3.11 19.89 11.22
CA ARG A 186 2.55 21.24 11.11
C ARG A 186 1.17 21.24 10.44
N HIS A 187 1.00 20.47 9.36
CA HIS A 187 -0.24 20.46 8.57
C HIS A 187 -1.28 19.47 9.08
N TRP A 188 -0.87 18.32 9.63
CA TRP A 188 -1.79 17.33 10.20
C TRP A 188 -2.22 17.66 11.65
N GLY A 189 -1.39 18.39 12.42
CA GLY A 189 -1.70 18.75 13.81
C GLY A 189 -3.11 19.36 14.00
N PRO A 190 -3.52 20.36 13.21
CA PRO A 190 -4.85 20.96 13.30
C PRO A 190 -6.02 20.04 12.95
N VAL A 191 -5.78 18.94 12.23
CA VAL A 191 -6.81 18.00 11.75
C VAL A 191 -6.70 16.61 12.39
N LEU A 192 -5.79 16.42 13.35
CA LEU A 192 -5.51 15.13 13.99
C LEU A 192 -6.76 14.51 14.64
N GLU A 193 -7.58 15.32 15.30
CA GLU A 193 -8.86 14.86 15.86
C GLU A 193 -9.81 14.33 14.78
N THR A 194 -9.76 14.90 13.56
CA THR A 194 -10.56 14.39 12.44
C THR A 194 -10.06 13.04 11.95
N VAL A 195 -8.74 12.82 11.93
CA VAL A 195 -8.13 11.51 11.62
C VAL A 195 -8.52 10.48 12.67
N ARG A 196 -8.43 10.83 13.97
CA ARG A 196 -8.84 9.96 15.08
C ARG A 196 -10.31 9.54 15.00
N LEU A 197 -11.19 10.46 14.60
CA LEU A 197 -12.60 10.13 14.39
C LEU A 197 -12.81 9.12 13.24
N GLN A 198 -11.96 9.13 12.21
CA GLN A 198 -11.99 8.11 11.17
C GLN A 198 -11.46 6.76 11.69
N GLU A 199 -10.40 6.75 12.50
CA GLU A 199 -9.91 5.53 13.16
C GLU A 199 -10.99 4.88 14.03
N LEU A 200 -11.75 5.68 14.79
CA LEU A 200 -12.85 5.20 15.63
C LEU A 200 -14.03 4.61 14.85
N ALA A 201 -14.14 4.90 13.55
CA ALA A 201 -15.19 4.34 12.69
C ALA A 201 -14.88 2.91 12.24
N HIS A 202 -13.64 2.44 12.39
CA HIS A 202 -13.25 1.07 12.13
C HIS A 202 -13.85 0.12 13.19
N PRO A 203 -14.31 -1.10 12.84
CA PRO A 203 -14.28 -1.76 11.53
C PRO A 203 -15.47 -1.44 10.63
N ARG A 204 -16.38 -0.57 11.06
CA ARG A 204 -17.62 -0.28 10.34
C ARG A 204 -17.36 0.46 9.03
N ASP A 205 -16.38 1.37 9.02
CA ASP A 205 -15.97 2.23 7.88
C ASP A 205 -17.14 2.93 7.17
N LEU A 206 -18.25 3.09 7.89
CA LEU A 206 -19.51 3.65 7.42
C LEU A 206 -19.84 4.87 8.29
N PRO A 207 -20.48 5.90 7.71
CA PRO A 207 -21.03 7.00 8.49
C PRO A 207 -22.00 6.48 9.55
N ALA A 208 -22.01 7.10 10.74
CA ALA A 208 -22.97 6.72 11.80
C ALA A 208 -24.44 6.86 11.38
N SER A 209 -24.72 7.66 10.34
CA SER A 209 -26.04 7.82 9.74
C SER A 209 -26.50 6.62 8.91
N VAL A 210 -25.59 5.72 8.52
CA VAL A 210 -25.94 4.50 7.79
C VAL A 210 -26.38 3.43 8.78
N VAL A 211 -27.68 3.15 8.80
CA VAL A 211 -28.27 2.03 9.53
C VAL A 211 -28.40 0.86 8.57
N LEU A 212 -27.59 -0.18 8.77
CA LEU A 212 -27.73 -1.44 8.05
C LEU A 212 -28.96 -2.17 8.56
N ASP A 213 -29.79 -2.67 7.64
CA ASP A 213 -30.93 -3.52 8.00
C ASP A 213 -30.41 -4.77 8.73
N PRO A 214 -30.88 -5.05 9.97
CA PRO A 214 -30.49 -6.25 10.70
C PRO A 214 -30.73 -7.56 9.92
N ALA A 215 -31.66 -7.57 8.96
CA ALA A 215 -31.91 -8.72 8.10
C ALA A 215 -30.76 -9.02 7.13
N LEU A 216 -29.93 -8.02 6.78
CA LEU A 216 -28.74 -8.18 5.92
C LEU A 216 -27.50 -8.63 6.71
N LEU A 217 -27.52 -8.55 8.04
CA LEU A 217 -26.39 -8.88 8.93
C LEU A 217 -26.50 -10.25 9.61
N ARG A 218 -27.55 -11.03 9.32
CA ARG A 218 -27.65 -12.42 9.82
C ARG A 218 -26.77 -13.34 8.98
N LYS A 219 -25.63 -13.74 9.54
CA LYS A 219 -25.06 -15.08 9.31
C LYS A 219 -25.66 -16.05 10.32
#